data_AF-A0A2U1PGW2-F1
#
_entry.id   AF-A0A2U1PGW2-F1
#
_cell.length_a   1.000
_cell.length_b   1.000
_cell.length_c   1.000
_cell.angle_alpha   90.00
_cell.angle_beta   90.00
_cell.angle_gamma   90.00
#
_symmetry.space_group_name_H-M   'P 1'
#
loop_
_entity.id
_entity.type
_entity.pdbx_description
1 polymer ?
#
loop_
_entity_poly.entity_id
_entity_poly.type
_entity_poly.pdbx_seq_one_letter_code
_entity_poly.pdbx_strand_id
1 'polypeptide(L)'
;MVNSSDLADREFSKSKGVGVFGNDAKETNIPVEVGDSLFTWTNLQTKINNELISNLGNFINRVLCFIARDPGYNSIVPEAPDAAAHPSSETLG
;
A
#
# COMPACT_ATOMS: atom_id res chain seq x y z
N MET A 1 -15.05 25.94 -2.77
CA MET A 1 -14.22 24.72 -2.74
C MET A 1 -13.08 25.01 -1.78
N VAL A 2 -13.00 24.29 -0.66
CA VAL A 2 -11.93 24.50 0.34
C VAL A 2 -10.76 23.61 -0.08
N ASN A 3 -9.55 24.18 -0.14
CA ASN A 3 -8.36 23.49 -0.62
C ASN A 3 -7.84 22.50 0.43
N SER A 4 -7.39 21.34 -0.02
CA SER A 4 -6.85 20.26 0.84
C SER A 4 -5.63 20.70 1.67
N SER A 5 -4.92 21.76 1.26
CA SER A 5 -3.81 22.36 1.99
C SER A 5 -4.21 23.11 3.28
N ASP A 6 -5.50 23.44 3.47
CA ASP A 6 -5.96 24.24 4.62
C ASP A 6 -6.22 23.41 5.89
N LEU A 7 -6.11 22.08 5.80
CA LEU A 7 -6.39 21.14 6.89
C LEU A 7 -5.15 20.74 7.70
N ALA A 8 -3.94 20.98 7.19
CA ALA A 8 -2.70 20.51 7.83
C ALA A 8 -2.15 21.46 8.92
N ASP A 9 -2.46 22.76 8.86
CA ASP A 9 -1.89 23.77 9.78
C ASP A 9 -2.89 24.25 10.86
N ARG A 10 -3.99 23.52 11.06
CA ARG A 10 -4.95 23.85 12.12
C ARG A 10 -4.61 23.09 13.39
N GLU A 11 -4.10 23.81 14.39
CA GLU A 11 -3.87 23.29 15.74
C GLU A 11 -5.19 22.80 16.36
N PHE A 12 -5.18 21.59 16.91
CA PHE A 12 -6.34 20.99 17.58
C PHE A 12 -6.83 21.89 18.72
N SER A 13 -8.10 22.30 18.68
CA SER A 13 -8.65 23.26 19.64
C SER A 13 -10.04 22.83 20.13
N LYS A 14 -10.10 22.34 21.37
CA LYS A 14 -11.36 21.94 22.04
C LYS A 14 -12.34 23.10 22.17
N SER A 15 -11.86 24.31 22.50
CA SER A 15 -12.71 25.49 22.68
C SER A 15 -13.27 26.03 21.36
N LYS A 16 -12.59 25.77 20.25
CA LYS A 16 -13.04 26.17 18.90
C LYS A 16 -13.75 25.05 18.15
N GLY A 17 -13.89 23.85 18.74
CA GLY A 17 -14.49 22.68 18.09
C GLY A 17 -13.70 22.19 16.86
N VAL A 18 -12.39 22.41 16.83
CA VAL A 18 -11.52 22.04 15.70
C VAL A 18 -10.68 20.83 16.07
N GLY A 19 -10.92 19.71 15.39
CA GLY A 19 -10.23 18.43 15.60
C GLY A 19 -11.12 17.34 16.20
N VAL A 20 -10.70 16.08 16.07
CA VAL A 20 -11.40 14.90 16.62
C VAL A 20 -10.72 14.50 17.93
N PHE A 21 -11.47 14.55 19.04
CA PHE A 21 -10.98 14.18 20.37
C PHE A 21 -11.54 12.82 20.79
N GLY A 22 -11.01 12.23 21.86
CA GLY A 22 -11.39 10.87 22.30
C GLY A 22 -12.89 10.67 22.56
N ASN A 23 -13.61 11.72 22.95
CA ASN A 23 -15.07 11.69 23.08
C ASN A 23 -15.76 11.59 21.71
N ASP A 24 -15.27 12.36 20.73
CA ASP A 24 -15.79 12.38 19.36
C ASP A 24 -15.48 11.06 18.64
N ALA A 25 -14.29 10.49 18.89
CA ALA A 25 -13.89 9.18 18.37
C ALA A 25 -14.85 8.06 18.82
N LYS A 26 -15.34 8.11 20.07
CA LYS A 26 -16.35 7.17 20.58
C LYS A 26 -17.70 7.30 19.87
N GLU A 27 -18.06 8.50 19.43
CA GLU A 27 -19.32 8.79 18.72
C GLU A 27 -19.29 8.39 17.23
N THR A 28 -18.10 8.22 16.64
CA THR A 28 -17.97 7.81 15.23
C THR A 28 -18.48 6.40 14.91
N ASN A 29 -18.73 5.56 15.94
CA ASN A 29 -19.14 4.17 15.79
C ASN A 29 -18.15 3.32 14.96
N ILE A 30 -16.93 3.82 14.76
CA ILE A 30 -15.83 3.11 14.12
C ILE A 30 -15.26 2.16 15.18
N PRO A 31 -15.21 0.84 14.93
CA PRO A 31 -14.62 -0.09 15.89
C PRO A 31 -13.15 0.28 16.09
N VAL A 32 -12.78 0.55 17.35
CA VAL A 32 -11.38 0.71 17.72
C VAL A 32 -10.68 -0.62 17.45
N GLU A 33 -9.65 -0.62 16.61
CA GLU A 33 -8.79 -1.80 16.45
C GLU A 33 -7.90 -1.94 17.70
N VAL A 34 -8.51 -2.42 18.79
CA VAL A 34 -7.81 -2.95 19.95
C VAL A 34 -7.63 -4.44 19.75
N GLY A 35 -6.63 -4.79 18.93
CA GLY A 35 -6.21 -6.17 18.74
C GLY A 35 -4.85 -6.39 19.40
N ASP A 36 -4.79 -7.18 20.46
CA ASP A 36 -3.51 -7.72 20.94
C ASP A 36 -2.91 -8.61 19.85
N SER A 37 -1.75 -8.23 19.32
CA SER A 37 -1.06 -9.05 18.32
C SER A 37 -0.35 -10.22 19.01
N LEU A 38 -0.92 -11.42 18.89
CA LEU A 38 -0.30 -12.63 19.41
C LEU A 38 0.70 -13.21 18.40
N PHE A 39 1.98 -13.20 18.78
CA PHE A 39 3.01 -13.91 18.03
C PHE A 39 2.91 -15.42 18.25
N THR A 40 2.88 -16.19 17.17
CA THR A 40 3.07 -17.65 17.20
C THR A 40 3.98 -18.08 16.06
N TRP A 41 4.80 -19.10 16.30
CA TRP A 41 5.68 -19.68 15.27
C TRP A 41 4.89 -20.24 14.09
N THR A 42 3.72 -20.84 14.35
CA THR A 42 2.82 -21.34 13.31
C THR A 42 2.29 -20.21 12.43
N ASN A 43 1.90 -19.06 13.01
CA ASN A 43 1.44 -17.90 12.24
C ASN A 43 2.58 -17.31 11.39
N LEU A 44 3.79 -17.25 11.94
CA LEU A 44 4.97 -16.80 11.20
C LEU A 44 5.25 -17.71 10.01
N GLN A 45 5.33 -19.03 10.23
CA GLN A 45 5.55 -20.01 9.16
C GLN A 45 4.47 -19.91 8.07
N THR A 46 3.21 -19.79 8.47
CA THR A 46 2.08 -19.64 7.55
C THR A 46 2.22 -18.37 6.71
N LYS A 47 2.53 -17.23 7.34
CA LYS A 47 2.74 -15.96 6.61
C LYS A 47 3.94 -16.00 5.68
N ILE A 48 5.06 -16.61 6.09
CA ILE A 48 6.24 -16.78 5.23
C ILE A 48 5.89 -17.61 4.00
N ASN A 49 5.24 -18.77 4.19
CA ASN A 49 4.95 -19.66 3.07
C ASN A 49 3.89 -19.08 2.12
N ASN A 50 2.82 -18.50 2.67
CA ASN A 50 1.67 -18.08 1.86
C ASN A 50 1.85 -16.67 1.27
N GLU A 51 2.45 -15.73 2.00
CA GLU A 51 2.60 -14.36 1.51
C GLU A 51 3.96 -14.13 0.85
N LEU A 52 5.05 -14.56 1.49
CA LEU A 52 6.38 -14.28 0.96
C LEU A 52 6.74 -15.27 -0.15
N ILE A 53 6.64 -16.57 0.08
CA ILE A 53 7.08 -17.56 -0.92
C ILE A 53 6.05 -17.69 -2.03
N SER A 54 4.81 -17.99 -1.68
CA SER A 54 3.76 -18.29 -2.66
C SER A 54 3.33 -17.09 -3.49
N ASN A 55 3.36 -15.88 -2.93
CA ASN A 55 2.93 -14.67 -3.64
C ASN A 55 4.15 -13.89 -4.16
N LEU A 56 4.87 -13.21 -3.28
CA LEU A 56 5.94 -12.28 -3.67
C LEU A 56 7.10 -12.99 -4.37
N GLY A 57 7.60 -14.07 -3.78
CA GLY A 57 8.73 -14.84 -4.26
C GLY A 57 8.44 -15.50 -5.61
N ASN A 58 7.26 -16.10 -5.76
CA ASN A 58 6.81 -16.61 -7.05
C ASN A 58 6.68 -15.52 -8.12
N PHE A 59 6.17 -14.34 -7.78
CA PHE A 59 6.08 -13.23 -8.74
C PHE A 59 7.47 -12.80 -9.21
N ILE A 60 8.39 -12.51 -8.28
CA ILE A 60 9.77 -12.12 -8.60
C ILE A 60 10.45 -13.22 -9.43
N ASN A 61 10.33 -14.47 -9.01
CA ASN A 61 10.93 -15.60 -9.73
C ASN A 61 10.39 -15.71 -11.16
N ARG A 62 9.07 -15.55 -11.36
CA ARG A 62 8.47 -15.56 -12.70
C ARG A 62 9.01 -14.44 -13.58
N VAL A 63 9.10 -13.22 -13.05
CA VAL A 63 9.65 -12.07 -13.79
C VAL A 63 11.12 -12.32 -14.15
N LEU A 64 11.95 -12.71 -13.17
CA LEU A 64 13.38 -12.96 -13.41
C LEU A 64 13.60 -14.11 -14.39
N CYS A 65 12.90 -15.23 -14.23
CA CYS A 65 12.97 -16.35 -15.16
C CYS A 65 12.54 -15.93 -16.57
N PHE A 66 11.52 -15.09 -16.71
CA PHE A 66 11.07 -14.62 -18.02
C PHE A 66 12.14 -13.80 -18.75
N ILE A 67 12.85 -12.93 -18.03
CA ILE A 67 13.92 -12.09 -18.61
C ILE A 67 15.18 -12.92 -18.90
N ALA A 68 15.55 -13.85 -18.00
CA ALA A 68 16.80 -14.61 -18.05
C ALA A 68 16.75 -15.92 -18.86
N ARG A 69 15.56 -16.46 -19.17
CA ARG A 69 15.42 -17.70 -19.95
C ARG A 69 15.93 -17.51 -21.38
N ASP A 70 16.42 -18.58 -21.99
CA ASP A 70 16.71 -18.67 -23.44
C ASP A 70 15.66 -19.56 -24.15
N PRO A 71 14.98 -19.09 -25.22
CA PRO A 71 14.96 -17.72 -25.71
C PRO A 71 14.18 -16.80 -24.77
N GLY A 72 14.72 -15.61 -24.55
CA GLY A 72 14.16 -14.55 -23.70
C GLY A 72 14.84 -13.22 -23.98
N TYR A 73 15.14 -12.42 -22.96
CA TYR A 73 15.63 -11.05 -23.14
C TYR A 73 17.11 -10.88 -22.76
N ASN A 74 17.88 -11.97 -22.71
CA ASN A 74 19.31 -11.96 -22.33
C ASN A 74 19.56 -11.21 -21.00
N SER A 75 18.63 -11.33 -20.04
CA SER A 75 18.69 -10.61 -18.76
C SER A 75 18.64 -9.07 -18.87
N ILE A 76 18.17 -8.54 -20.00
CA ILE A 76 17.98 -7.09 -20.25
C ILE A 76 16.49 -6.78 -20.21
N VAL A 77 16.11 -5.69 -19.53
CA VAL A 77 14.71 -5.24 -19.52
C VAL A 77 14.36 -4.70 -20.91
N PRO A 78 13.33 -5.25 -21.59
CA PRO A 78 12.95 -4.77 -22.91
C PRO A 78 12.41 -3.34 -22.86
N GLU A 79 12.70 -2.57 -23.91
CA GLU A 79 12.06 -1.27 -24.11
C GLU A 79 10.56 -1.45 -24.34
N ALA A 80 9.77 -0.55 -23.75
CA ALA A 80 8.33 -0.47 -23.98
C ALA A 80 8.08 0.56 -25.09
N PRO A 81 7.89 0.13 -26.36
CA PRO A 81 7.47 1.06 -27.40
C PRO A 81 6.15 1.71 -26.98
N ASP A 82 6.05 3.02 -27.18
CA ASP A 82 4.89 3.86 -26.83
C ASP A 82 4.62 4.10 -25.34
N ALA A 83 5.58 3.83 -24.45
CA ALA A 83 5.45 4.18 -23.02
C ALA A 83 5.15 5.68 -22.78
N ALA A 84 5.67 6.56 -23.63
CA ALA A 84 5.42 8.00 -23.58
C ALA A 84 4.03 8.40 -24.13
N ALA A 85 3.36 7.53 -24.90
CA ALA A 85 2.02 7.77 -25.43
C ALA A 85 0.92 7.33 -24.46
N HIS A 86 1.25 6.54 -23.43
CA HIS A 86 0.29 6.16 -22.40
C HIS A 86 -0.05 7.38 -21.52
N PRO A 87 -1.34 7.71 -21.34
CA PRO A 87 -1.74 8.82 -20.48
C PRO A 87 -1.25 8.56 -19.06
N SER A 88 -0.53 9.52 -18.48
CA SER A 88 -0.04 9.44 -17.11
C SER A 88 -1.23 9.26 -16.16
N SER A 89 -1.08 8.39 -15.15
CA SER A 89 -2.16 8.06 -14.20
C SER A 89 -2.73 9.29 -13.46
N GLU A 90 -2.05 10.43 -13.50
CA GLU A 90 -2.51 11.72 -12.98
C GLU A 90 -3.69 12.32 -13.76
N THR A 91 -3.96 11.84 -14.98
CA THR A 91 -5.06 12.34 -15.85
C THR A 91 -6.37 11.58 -15.69
N LEU A 92 -6.42 10.57 -14.81
CA LEU A 92 -7.60 9.73 -14.57
C LEU A 92 -8.36 10.07 -13.27
N GLY A 93 -8.07 11.24 -12.69
CA GLY A 93 -8.76 11.79 -11.50
C GLY A 93 -10.07 12.49 -11.82
#